data_AF-A0A7S1G857-F1
#
_entry.id   AF-A0A7S1G857-F1
#
_cell.length_a   1.000
_cell.length_b   1.000
_cell.length_c   1.000
_cell.angle_alpha   90.00
_cell.angle_beta   90.00
_cell.angle_gamma   90.00
#
_symmetry.space_group_name_H-M   'P 1'
#
loop_
_entity.id
_entity.type
_entity.pdbx_description
1 polymer ?
#
loop_
_entity_poly.entity_id
_entity_poly.type
_entity_poly.pdbx_seq_one_letter_code
_entity_poly.pdbx_strand_id
1 'polypeptide(L)'
;GTAPEACYVQTAQLDGETNLKLKKAKAETAEHFVTDADCANSRCEIQAEAPNGLFGKFTATIKLESGAMSVPLEADQLLLRGCVLRNVEYIYGVVIYTGKETKVRVKQKSISVKRA
;
A
#
# COMPACT_ATOMS: atom_id res chain seq x y z
N GLY A 1 7.36 -12.36 -16.07
CA GLY A 1 5.92 -12.62 -15.91
C GLY A 1 5.20 -11.29 -15.92
N THR A 2 3.95 -11.24 -16.38
CA THR A 2 3.09 -10.06 -16.15
C THR A 2 2.67 -10.05 -14.68
N ALA A 3 2.73 -8.88 -14.03
CA ALA A 3 2.27 -8.75 -12.65
C ALA A 3 0.76 -9.09 -12.56
N PRO A 4 0.29 -9.75 -11.48
CA PRO A 4 -1.11 -10.13 -11.37
C PRO A 4 -2.02 -8.92 -11.18
N GLU A 5 -3.21 -8.95 -11.79
CA GLU A 5 -4.22 -7.88 -11.75
C GLU A 5 -4.78 -7.61 -10.34
N ALA A 6 -4.58 -8.54 -9.41
CA ALA A 6 -4.99 -8.42 -8.03
C ALA A 6 -4.13 -9.29 -7.10
N CYS A 7 -4.03 -8.87 -5.84
CA CYS A 7 -3.56 -9.72 -4.76
C CYS A 7 -4.58 -9.73 -3.62
N TYR A 8 -4.42 -10.67 -2.70
CA TYR A 8 -5.22 -10.73 -1.49
C TYR A 8 -4.33 -10.54 -0.27
N VAL A 9 -4.85 -9.83 0.73
CA VAL A 9 -4.18 -9.68 2.01
C VAL A 9 -5.00 -10.26 3.14
N GLN A 10 -4.30 -10.96 4.04
CA GLN A 10 -4.85 -11.40 5.31
C GLN A 10 -4.33 -10.49 6.42
N THR A 11 -5.22 -10.00 7.29
CA THR A 11 -4.86 -9.09 8.40
C THR A 11 -5.02 -9.72 9.79
N ALA A 12 -5.13 -11.05 9.90
CA ALA A 12 -5.33 -11.76 11.16
C ALA A 12 -4.32 -11.36 12.27
N GLN A 13 -3.07 -11.01 11.89
CA GLN A 13 -2.04 -10.56 12.84
C GLN A 13 -2.25 -9.14 13.37
N LEU A 14 -3.11 -8.33 12.74
CA LEU A 14 -3.35 -6.93 13.06
C LEU A 14 -4.64 -6.71 13.84
N ASP A 15 -5.71 -7.38 13.44
CA ASP A 15 -7.07 -7.17 13.95
C ASP A 15 -7.85 -8.48 14.18
N GLY A 16 -7.24 -9.64 13.98
CA GLY A 16 -7.91 -10.95 14.10
C GLY A 16 -8.80 -11.30 12.90
N GLU A 17 -8.85 -10.47 11.86
CA GLU A 17 -9.68 -10.73 10.69
C GLU A 17 -9.07 -11.83 9.80
N THR A 18 -9.78 -12.94 9.66
CA THR A 18 -9.33 -14.12 8.89
C THR A 18 -9.66 -14.01 7.41
N ASN A 19 -10.61 -13.15 7.04
CA ASN A 19 -11.05 -12.95 5.67
C ASN A 19 -9.94 -12.34 4.81
N LEU A 20 -9.86 -12.80 3.57
CA LEU A 20 -8.98 -12.21 2.57
C LEU A 20 -9.60 -10.92 2.03
N LYS A 21 -8.83 -9.84 2.06
CA LYS A 21 -9.20 -8.56 1.45
C LYS A 21 -8.54 -8.44 0.09
N LEU A 22 -9.34 -8.20 -0.94
CA LEU A 22 -8.85 -7.92 -2.29
C LEU A 22 -8.08 -6.60 -2.32
N LYS A 23 -6.94 -6.59 -3.01
CA LYS A 23 -6.10 -5.42 -3.25
C LYS A 23 -5.75 -5.36 -4.73
N LYS A 24 -5.99 -4.21 -5.34
CA LYS A 24 -5.76 -3.99 -6.78
C LYS A 24 -4.89 -2.76 -6.98
N ALA A 25 -3.91 -2.87 -7.87
CA ALA A 25 -3.19 -1.72 -8.37
C ALA A 25 -4.13 -0.83 -9.21
N LYS A 26 -3.77 0.44 -9.39
CA LYS A 26 -4.43 1.30 -10.40
C LYS A 26 -3.94 0.86 -11.78
N ALA A 27 -4.82 0.88 -12.78
CA ALA A 27 -4.50 0.40 -14.13
C ALA A 27 -3.26 1.12 -14.68
N GLU A 28 -3.20 2.43 -14.48
CA GLU A 28 -2.09 3.30 -14.89
C GLU A 28 -0.74 2.86 -14.29
N THR A 29 -0.73 2.42 -13.03
CA THR A 29 0.49 1.90 -12.39
C THR A 29 0.81 0.46 -12.81
N ALA A 30 -0.21 -0.38 -13.01
CA ALA A 30 -0.03 -1.77 -13.40
C ALA A 30 0.50 -1.90 -14.83
N GLU A 31 0.04 -1.03 -15.73
CA GLU A 31 0.49 -0.96 -17.13
C GLU A 31 1.88 -0.31 -17.26
N HIS A 32 2.26 0.57 -16.32
CA HIS A 32 3.54 1.26 -16.36
C HIS A 32 4.70 0.47 -15.73
N PHE A 33 4.43 -0.35 -14.70
CA PHE A 33 5.45 -1.10 -13.96
C PHE A 33 5.26 -2.62 -14.11
N VAL A 34 5.53 -3.14 -15.31
CA VAL A 34 5.28 -4.56 -15.64
C VAL A 34 6.49 -5.43 -15.34
N THR A 35 7.69 -4.88 -15.53
CA THR A 35 8.97 -5.58 -15.42
C THR A 35 9.91 -4.91 -14.43
N ASP A 36 10.95 -5.64 -14.00
CA ASP A 36 12.03 -5.08 -13.16
C ASP A 36 12.71 -3.90 -13.86
N ALA A 37 12.83 -3.96 -15.19
CA ALA A 37 13.42 -2.90 -16.00
C ALA A 37 12.56 -1.63 -15.99
N ASP A 38 11.24 -1.76 -16.02
CA ASP A 38 10.33 -0.60 -15.90
C ASP A 38 10.49 0.04 -14.52
N CYS A 39 10.54 -0.77 -13.46
CA CYS A 39 10.75 -0.28 -12.10
C CYS A 39 12.10 0.42 -11.92
N ALA A 40 13.16 -0.08 -12.57
CA ALA A 40 14.51 0.48 -12.48
C ALA A 40 14.70 1.76 -13.30
N ASN A 41 13.99 1.90 -14.43
CA ASN A 41 14.20 2.99 -15.38
C ASN A 41 13.15 4.10 -15.30
N SER A 42 12.03 3.89 -14.60
CA SER A 42 10.97 4.89 -14.45
C SER A 42 11.16 5.77 -13.22
N ARG A 43 10.74 7.03 -13.31
CA ARG A 43 10.61 7.92 -12.15
C ARG A 43 9.14 8.21 -11.85
N CYS A 44 8.84 8.31 -10.56
CA CYS A 44 7.55 8.78 -10.08
C CYS A 44 7.70 9.58 -8.79
N GLU A 45 6.73 10.45 -8.52
CA GLU A 45 6.61 11.20 -7.28
C GLU A 45 5.32 10.79 -6.57
N ILE A 46 5.42 10.43 -5.29
CA ILE A 46 4.25 10.08 -4.47
C ILE A 46 4.09 11.09 -3.35
N GLN A 47 2.94 11.77 -3.33
CA GLN A 47 2.53 12.63 -2.23
C GLN A 47 1.45 11.92 -1.41
N ALA A 48 1.77 11.54 -0.16
CA ALA A 48 0.86 10.83 0.72
C ALA A 48 0.44 11.68 1.93
N GLU A 49 -0.72 11.37 2.50
CA GLU A 49 -1.16 11.95 3.77
C GLU A 49 -0.16 11.67 4.92
N ALA A 50 -0.21 12.47 5.97
CA ALA A 50 0.60 12.25 7.17
C ALA A 50 0.26 10.89 7.83
N PRO A 51 1.26 10.23 8.45
CA PRO A 51 1.06 8.98 9.19
C PRO A 51 -0.09 9.07 10.21
N ASN A 52 -1.03 8.11 10.14
CA ASN A 52 -2.18 8.03 11.06
C ASN A 52 -2.58 6.58 11.35
N GLY A 53 -3.39 6.37 12.40
CA GLY A 53 -3.80 5.02 12.86
C GLY A 53 -5.05 4.45 12.19
N LEU A 54 -5.57 5.06 11.13
CA LEU A 54 -6.82 4.65 10.48
C LEU A 54 -6.53 3.67 9.34
N PHE A 55 -6.89 2.40 9.50
CA PHE A 55 -6.59 1.34 8.51
C PHE A 55 -7.45 1.44 7.25
N GLY A 56 -8.71 1.83 7.39
CA GLY A 56 -9.66 1.98 6.28
C GLY A 56 -9.56 3.32 5.55
N LYS A 57 -8.59 4.18 5.91
CA LYS A 57 -8.37 5.47 5.27
C LYS A 57 -6.95 5.52 4.77
N PHE A 58 -6.77 5.93 3.52
CA PHE A 58 -5.49 6.32 2.95
C PHE A 58 -5.76 7.27 1.80
N THR A 59 -4.91 8.30 1.66
CA THR A 59 -4.99 9.25 0.56
C THR A 59 -3.57 9.57 0.13
N ALA A 60 -3.26 9.27 -1.13
CA ALA A 60 -2.02 9.68 -1.77
C ALA A 60 -2.27 9.95 -3.25
N THR A 61 -1.30 10.56 -3.91
CA THR A 61 -1.29 10.78 -5.35
C THR A 61 0.06 10.38 -5.89
N ILE A 62 0.09 9.57 -6.95
CA ILE A 62 1.31 9.27 -7.71
C ILE A 62 1.32 10.05 -9.02
N LYS A 63 2.44 10.68 -9.33
CA LYS A 63 2.72 11.33 -10.63
C LYS A 63 3.78 10.53 -11.36
N LEU A 64 3.46 10.08 -12.57
CA LEU A 64 4.39 9.37 -13.45
C LEU A 64 5.12 10.37 -14.36
N GLU A 65 6.39 10.11 -14.67
CA GLU A 65 7.25 11.02 -15.45
C GLU A 65 6.74 11.28 -16.88
N SER A 66 5.91 10.40 -17.44
CA SER A 66 5.27 10.58 -18.77
C SER A 66 4.29 11.76 -18.84
N GLY A 67 4.08 12.49 -17.74
CA GLY A 67 3.64 13.88 -17.75
C GLY A 67 2.14 14.13 -17.86
N ALA A 68 1.29 13.13 -18.02
CA ALA A 68 -0.12 13.39 -18.31
C ALA A 68 -1.10 13.27 -17.13
N MET A 69 -0.90 12.38 -16.14
CA MET A 69 -1.94 12.14 -15.13
C MET A 69 -1.41 11.88 -13.73
N SER A 70 -1.97 12.63 -12.77
CA SER A 70 -1.87 12.33 -11.34
C SER A 70 -2.89 11.25 -11.01
N VAL A 71 -2.43 10.11 -10.50
CA VAL A 71 -3.31 8.98 -10.18
C VAL A 71 -3.56 8.97 -8.67
N PRO A 72 -4.82 9.08 -8.22
CA PRO A 72 -5.14 9.01 -6.80
C PRO A 72 -4.96 7.57 -6.28
N LEU A 73 -4.49 7.44 -5.05
CA LEU A 73 -4.31 6.17 -4.35
C LEU A 73 -5.10 6.20 -3.05
N GLU A 74 -5.77 5.08 -2.75
CA GLU A 74 -6.67 4.94 -1.61
C GLU A 74 -6.31 3.70 -0.79
N ALA A 75 -7.09 3.39 0.24
CA ALA A 75 -6.82 2.27 1.13
C ALA A 75 -6.67 0.92 0.38
N ASP A 76 -7.29 0.77 -0.79
CA ASP A 76 -7.18 -0.40 -1.65
C ASP A 76 -5.81 -0.59 -2.32
N GLN A 77 -5.01 0.47 -2.43
CA GLN A 77 -3.62 0.40 -2.91
C GLN A 77 -2.60 0.35 -1.76
N LEU A 78 -3.06 0.44 -0.50
CA LEU A 78 -2.18 0.37 0.66
C LEU A 78 -2.12 -1.05 1.22
N LEU A 79 -0.88 -1.55 1.39
CA LEU A 79 -0.57 -2.76 2.14
C LEU A 79 -0.01 -2.38 3.51
N LEU A 80 -0.60 -2.94 4.57
CA LEU A 80 -0.20 -2.62 5.93
C LEU A 80 0.93 -3.53 6.38
N ARG A 81 1.88 -2.99 7.15
CA ARG A 81 2.88 -3.80 7.86
C ARG A 81 2.18 -4.92 8.63
N GLY A 82 2.61 -6.17 8.43
CA GLY A 82 2.06 -7.35 9.13
C GLY A 82 0.85 -7.98 8.44
N CYS A 83 0.40 -7.47 7.29
CA CYS A 83 -0.47 -8.26 6.42
C CYS A 83 0.33 -9.36 5.71
N VAL A 84 -0.34 -10.46 5.39
CA VAL A 84 0.24 -11.56 4.60
C VAL A 84 -0.35 -11.53 3.20
N LEU A 85 0.51 -11.44 2.18
CA LEU A 85 0.12 -11.54 0.77
C LEU A 85 -0.28 -12.99 0.44
N ARG A 86 -1.35 -13.15 -0.33
CA ARG A 86 -1.92 -14.44 -0.73
C ARG A 86 -2.34 -14.39 -2.20
N ASN A 87 -2.32 -15.56 -2.84
CA ASN A 87 -2.76 -15.79 -4.23
C ASN A 87 -1.99 -14.93 -5.25
N VAL A 88 -0.73 -14.64 -4.96
CA VAL A 88 0.19 -13.89 -5.80
C VAL A 88 1.60 -14.41 -5.57
N GLU A 89 2.39 -14.53 -6.64
CA GLU A 89 3.80 -14.88 -6.54
C GLU A 89 4.64 -13.69 -6.07
N TYR A 90 4.43 -12.53 -6.67
CA TYR A 90 5.09 -11.27 -6.32
C TYR A 90 4.24 -10.06 -6.67
N ILE A 91 4.58 -8.92 -6.07
CA ILE A 91 4.04 -7.61 -6.44
C ILE A 91 5.21 -6.64 -6.60
N TYR A 92 5.01 -5.58 -7.39
CA TYR A 92 5.81 -4.37 -7.27
C TYR A 92 5.11 -3.41 -6.30
N GLY A 93 5.89 -2.76 -5.44
CA GLY A 93 5.36 -1.84 -4.46
C GLY A 93 6.40 -0.83 -4.01
N VAL A 94 5.92 0.34 -3.57
CA VAL A 94 6.74 1.42 -3.03
C VAL A 94 6.43 1.59 -1.55
N VAL A 95 7.48 1.71 -0.74
CA VAL A 95 7.35 1.89 0.71
C VAL A 95 7.03 3.35 1.02
N ILE A 96 5.82 3.60 1.54
CA ILE A 96 5.35 4.96 1.91
C ILE A 96 5.66 5.31 3.38
N TYR A 97 5.48 4.35 4.29
CA TYR A 97 5.70 4.56 5.72
C TYR A 97 6.63 3.49 6.28
N THR A 98 7.55 3.89 7.16
CA THR A 98 8.50 2.98 7.80
C THR A 98 8.45 3.06 9.33
N GLY A 99 8.94 2.02 10.01
CA GLY A 99 9.12 2.01 11.46
C GLY A 99 7.92 2.51 12.28
N LYS A 100 8.13 3.61 13.02
CA LYS A 100 7.13 4.22 13.93
C LYS A 100 5.99 4.94 13.21
N GLU A 101 6.14 5.20 11.91
CA GLU A 101 5.18 5.89 11.06
C GLU A 101 4.20 4.92 10.39
N THR A 102 4.47 3.62 10.42
CA THR A 102 3.50 2.62 9.94
C THR A 102 2.17 2.77 10.68
N LYS A 103 1.05 2.72 9.95
CA LYS A 103 -0.30 2.93 10.54
C LYS A 103 -0.59 2.02 11.72
N VAL A 104 -0.11 0.77 11.65
CA VAL A 104 -0.19 -0.21 12.76
C VAL A 104 0.49 0.32 14.02
N ARG A 105 1.70 0.88 13.88
CA ARG A 105 2.45 1.39 15.03
C ARG A 105 1.85 2.69 15.57
N VAL A 106 1.34 3.55 14.71
CA VAL A 106 0.62 4.76 15.12
C VAL A 106 -0.64 4.39 15.92
N LYS A 107 -1.44 3.42 15.43
CA LYS A 107 -2.65 2.93 16.12
C LYS A 107 -2.34 2.31 17.48
N GLN A 108 -1.25 1.55 17.62
CA GLN A 108 -0.83 0.99 18.91
C GLN A 108 -0.51 2.07 19.94
N LYS A 109 0.21 3.13 19.56
CA LYS A 109 0.55 4.23 20.48
C LYS A 109 -0.71 4.91 21.04
N SER A 110 -1.73 5.14 20.21
CA SER A 110 -2.99 5.72 20.67
C SER A 110 -3.75 4.82 21.64
N ILE A 111 -3.63 3.50 21.52
CA ILE A 111 -4.29 2.52 22.40
C ILE A 111 -3.57 2.40 23.74
N SER A 112 -2.23 2.51 23.76
CA SER A 112 -1.43 2.42 25.00
C SER A 112 -1.61 3.60 25.96
N VAL A 113 -2.32 4.66 25.56
CA VAL A 113 -2.74 5.73 26.47
C VAL A 113 -4.03 5.31 27.18
N LYS A 114 -3.96 4.29 28.03
CA LYS A 114 -4.96 4.11 29.09
C LYS A 114 -4.41 4.79 30.35
N ARG A 115 -5.16 5.77 30.86
CA ARG A 115 -4.86 6.47 32.12
C ARG A 115 -4.76 5.45 33.26
N ALA A 116 -3.64 5.49 33.99
CA ALA A 116 -3.59 5.00 35.37
C ALA A 116 -4.36 5.97 36.27
#